data_AF-A0A965N5H6-F1
#
_entry.id   AF-A0A965N5H6-F1
#
_cell.length_a   1.000
_cell.length_b   1.000
_cell.length_c   1.000
_cell.angle_alpha   90.00
_cell.angle_beta   90.00
_cell.angle_gamma   90.00
#
_symmetry.space_group_name_H-M   'P 1'
#
loop_
_entity.id
_entity.type
_entity.pdbx_description
1 polymer ?
#
loop_
_entity_poly.entity_id
_entity_poly.type
_entity_poly.pdbx_seq_one_letter_code
_entity_poly.pdbx_strand_id
1 'polypeptide(L)'
;LALLGWIAGLTAFFSNAAAVGFYALLAMAFPPHVRATGTGFGIGFGRAGAAMGPGLAGMLFESGMGLQGVSLIISAGSLLAILCILAVRIPAAKLG
;
A
#
# COMPACT_ATOMS: atom_id res chain seq x y z
N LEU A 1 -21.34 1.33 19.42
CA LEU A 1 -21.32 0.63 18.12
C LEU A 1 -21.17 1.59 16.93
N ALA A 2 -21.98 2.66 16.82
CA ALA A 2 -21.94 3.56 15.66
C ALA A 2 -20.56 4.16 15.36
N LEU A 3 -19.82 4.63 16.38
CA LEU A 3 -18.47 5.19 16.21
C LEU A 3 -17.46 4.18 15.61
N LEU A 4 -17.45 2.95 16.13
CA LEU A 4 -16.58 1.88 15.60
C LEU A 4 -16.95 1.55 14.14
N GLY A 5 -18.25 1.56 13.82
CA GLY A 5 -18.72 1.37 12.44
C GLY A 5 -18.22 2.44 11.48
N TRP A 6 -18.24 3.71 11.89
CA TRP A 6 -17.68 4.81 11.09
C TRP A 6 -16.17 4.68 10.90
N ILE A 7 -15.42 4.34 11.96
CA ILE A 7 -13.96 4.16 11.89
C ILE A 7 -13.62 2.99 10.95
N ALA A 8 -14.30 1.86 11.08
CA ALA A 8 -14.10 0.70 10.21
C ALA A 8 -14.47 1.02 8.75
N GLY A 9 -15.60 1.71 8.53
CA GLY A 9 -16.04 2.12 7.20
C GLY A 9 -15.05 3.05 6.51
N LEU A 10 -14.55 4.07 7.22
CA LEU A 10 -13.52 4.98 6.71
C LEU A 10 -12.23 4.21 6.37
N THR A 11 -11.76 3.36 7.28
CA THR A 11 -10.53 2.58 7.08
C THR A 11 -10.64 1.66 5.86
N ALA A 12 -11.79 1.00 5.69
CA ALA A 12 -12.05 0.15 4.53
C ALA A 12 -12.16 0.95 3.23
N PHE A 13 -12.80 2.12 3.27
CA PHE A 13 -12.91 3.02 2.12
C PHE A 13 -11.52 3.47 1.63
N PHE A 14 -10.67 3.96 2.54
CA PHE A 14 -9.31 4.40 2.19
C PHE A 14 -8.43 3.24 1.72
N SER A 15 -8.53 2.07 2.35
CA SER A 15 -7.77 0.88 1.92
C SER A 15 -8.16 0.43 0.51
N ASN A 16 -9.47 0.45 0.19
CA ASN A 16 -9.94 0.10 -1.14
C ASN A 16 -9.55 1.15 -2.19
N ALA A 17 -9.65 2.44 -1.87
CA ALA A 17 -9.20 3.52 -2.73
C ALA A 17 -7.70 3.42 -3.03
N ALA A 18 -6.87 3.09 -2.03
CA ALA A 18 -5.44 2.87 -2.21
C ALA A 18 -5.15 1.70 -3.15
N ALA A 19 -5.85 0.56 -2.98
CA ALA A 19 -5.70 -0.60 -3.86
C ALA A 19 -6.06 -0.27 -5.31
N VAL A 20 -7.24 0.31 -5.55
CA VAL A 20 -7.71 0.67 -6.90
C VAL A 20 -6.80 1.72 -7.54
N GLY A 21 -6.41 2.75 -6.80
CA GLY A 21 -5.49 3.79 -7.28
C GLY A 21 -4.12 3.23 -7.66
N PHE A 22 -3.57 2.31 -6.86
CA PHE A 22 -2.31 1.65 -7.16
C PHE A 22 -2.39 0.80 -8.44
N TYR A 23 -3.47 0.03 -8.64
CA TYR A 23 -3.68 -0.72 -9.88
C TYR A 23 -3.81 0.20 -11.10
N ALA A 24 -4.52 1.32 -10.98
CA ALA A 24 -4.63 2.30 -12.05
C ALA A 24 -3.27 2.92 -12.41
N LEU A 25 -2.46 3.25 -11.40
CA LEU A 25 -1.10 3.77 -11.59
C LEU A 25 -0.21 2.78 -12.34
N LEU A 26 -0.23 1.49 -11.96
CA LEU A 26 0.52 0.45 -12.66
C LEU A 26 0.07 0.32 -14.12
N ALA A 27 -1.23 0.37 -14.40
CA ALA A 27 -1.76 0.30 -15.75
C ALA A 27 -1.31 1.47 -16.65
N MET A 28 -1.20 2.67 -16.07
CA MET A 28 -0.75 3.89 -16.78
C MET A 28 0.77 3.99 -16.93
N ALA A 29 1.54 3.47 -15.96
CA ALA A 29 3.00 3.59 -15.95
C ALA A 29 3.70 2.65 -16.96
N PHE A 30 3.09 1.50 -17.30
CA PHE A 30 3.74 0.49 -18.14
C PHE A 30 3.16 0.42 -19.58
N PRO A 31 4.04 0.44 -20.61
CA PRO A 31 3.66 0.17 -22.00
C PRO A 31 2.98 -1.19 -22.17
N PRO A 32 2.11 -1.37 -23.18
CA PRO A 32 1.33 -2.60 -23.37
C PRO A 32 2.18 -3.89 -23.44
N HIS A 33 3.38 -3.80 -24.02
CA HIS A 33 4.28 -4.94 -24.22
C HIS A 33 4.98 -5.43 -22.94
N VAL A 34 5.06 -4.61 -21.89
CA VAL A 34 5.71 -4.96 -20.60
C VAL A 34 4.76 -4.86 -19.40
N ARG A 35 3.49 -4.51 -19.63
CA ARG A 35 2.50 -4.28 -18.57
C ARG A 35 2.28 -5.49 -17.68
N ALA A 36 2.22 -6.70 -18.25
CA ALA A 36 2.02 -7.92 -17.47
C ALA A 36 3.16 -8.17 -16.48
N THR A 37 4.42 -8.08 -16.94
CA THR A 37 5.61 -8.28 -16.11
C THR A 37 5.79 -7.17 -15.07
N GLY A 38 5.64 -5.91 -15.46
CA GLY A 38 5.77 -4.77 -14.55
C GLY A 38 4.68 -4.76 -13.46
N THR A 39 3.44 -5.06 -13.82
CA THR A 39 2.33 -5.19 -12.87
C THR A 39 2.54 -6.38 -11.94
N GLY A 40 2.96 -7.54 -12.47
CA GLY A 40 3.27 -8.72 -11.66
C GLY A 40 4.38 -8.47 -10.64
N PHE A 41 5.42 -7.73 -11.02
CA PHE A 41 6.48 -7.30 -10.11
C PHE A 41 5.95 -6.39 -9.00
N GLY A 42 5.16 -5.36 -9.35
CA GLY A 42 4.55 -4.46 -8.37
C GLY A 42 3.62 -5.17 -7.37
N ILE A 43 2.76 -6.08 -7.86
CA ILE A 43 1.88 -6.90 -7.00
C ILE A 43 2.70 -7.85 -6.13
N GLY A 44 3.77 -8.45 -6.68
CA GLY A 44 4.67 -9.34 -5.96
C GLY A 44 5.27 -8.65 -4.72
N PHE A 45 5.76 -7.42 -4.88
CA PHE A 45 6.22 -6.60 -3.74
C PHE A 45 5.11 -6.29 -2.74
N GLY A 46 3.89 -5.98 -3.22
CA GLY A 46 2.74 -5.77 -2.34
C GLY A 46 2.43 -7.00 -1.48
N ARG A 47 2.50 -8.20 -2.04
CA ARG A 47 2.30 -9.46 -1.30
C ARG A 47 3.44 -9.76 -0.34
N ALA A 48 4.69 -9.51 -0.74
CA ALA A 48 5.84 -9.66 0.13
C ALA A 48 5.72 -8.76 1.38
N GLY A 49 5.31 -7.51 1.20
CA GLY A 49 5.02 -6.59 2.31
C GLY A 49 3.91 -7.09 3.23
N ALA A 50 2.82 -7.61 2.66
CA ALA A 50 1.71 -8.17 3.44
C ALA A 50 2.12 -9.40 4.26
N ALA A 51 3.02 -10.25 3.74
CA ALA A 51 3.55 -11.40 4.45
C ALA A 51 4.55 -11.01 5.56
N MET A 52 5.38 -9.99 5.32
CA MET A 52 6.35 -9.51 6.30
C MET A 52 5.70 -8.70 7.44
N GLY A 53 4.56 -8.06 7.19
CA GLY A 53 3.88 -7.19 8.15
C GLY A 53 3.63 -7.84 9.52
N PRO A 54 2.94 -9.00 9.59
CA PRO A 54 2.70 -9.69 10.86
C PRO A 54 3.98 -10.14 11.58
N GLY A 55 5.01 -10.55 10.82
CA GLY A 55 6.30 -10.96 11.38
C GLY A 55 7.03 -9.80 12.07
N LEU A 56 7.09 -8.64 11.42
CA LEU A 56 7.66 -7.42 11.99
C LEU A 56 6.84 -6.94 13.20
N ALA A 57 5.51 -6.99 13.12
CA ALA A 57 4.65 -6.66 14.25
C ALA A 57 4.93 -7.57 15.46
N GLY A 58 5.06 -8.88 15.23
CA GLY A 58 5.37 -9.86 16.26
C GLY A 58 6.69 -9.57 16.97
N MET A 59 7.76 -9.31 16.20
CA MET A 59 9.07 -8.94 16.77
C MET A 59 9.00 -7.65 17.60
N LEU A 60 8.24 -6.65 17.14
CA LEU A 60 8.06 -5.40 17.88
C LEU A 60 7.28 -5.61 19.18
N PHE A 61 6.23 -6.44 19.18
CA PHE A 61 5.52 -6.80 20.40
C PHE A 61 6.39 -7.60 21.37
N GLU A 62 7.25 -8.49 20.88
CA GLU A 62 8.19 -9.26 21.70
C GLU A 62 9.22 -8.37 22.40
N SER A 63 9.61 -7.26 21.78
CA SER A 63 10.50 -6.25 22.39
C SER A 63 9.86 -5.46 23.56
N GLY A 64 8.63 -5.79 23.96
CA GLY A 64 7.90 -5.11 25.03
C GLY A 64 7.20 -3.82 24.60
N MET A 65 7.14 -3.54 23.30
CA MET A 65 6.50 -2.34 22.77
C MET A 65 4.97 -2.48 22.80
N GLY A 66 4.28 -1.47 23.34
CA GLY A 66 2.82 -1.44 23.38
C GLY A 66 2.17 -1.23 22.00
N LEU A 67 0.88 -1.54 21.90
CA LEU A 67 0.08 -1.45 20.66
C LEU A 67 0.20 -0.10 19.94
N GLN A 68 0.23 1.01 20.69
CA GLN A 68 0.36 2.34 20.09
C GLN A 68 1.70 2.51 19.36
N GLY A 69 2.81 2.05 19.95
CA GLY A 69 4.14 2.16 19.34
C GLY A 69 4.26 1.33 18.07
N VAL A 70 3.80 0.08 18.13
CA VAL A 70 3.80 -0.83 16.97
C VAL A 70 2.91 -0.28 15.84
N SER A 71 1.72 0.21 16.16
CA SER A 71 0.80 0.78 15.17
C SER A 71 1.41 2.00 14.46
N LEU A 72 2.14 2.84 15.20
CA LEU A 72 2.78 4.03 14.63
C LEU A 72 3.90 3.65 13.65
N ILE A 73 4.73 2.67 14.02
CA ILE A 73 5.82 2.15 13.17
C ILE A 73 5.27 1.49 11.90
N ILE A 74 4.25 0.65 12.03
CA ILE A 74 3.65 -0.06 10.88
C ILE A 74 2.93 0.93 9.96
N SER A 75 2.21 1.90 10.52
CA SER A 75 1.52 2.94 9.74
C SER A 75 2.49 3.86 8.99
N ALA A 76 3.71 4.03 9.48
CA ALA A 76 4.75 4.78 8.77
C ALA A 76 5.09 4.18 7.40
N GLY A 77 4.92 2.87 7.21
CA GLY A 77 5.06 2.23 5.90
C GLY A 77 4.08 2.79 4.86
N SER A 78 2.85 3.11 5.27
CA SER A 78 1.84 3.74 4.40
C SER A 78 2.21 5.19 4.06
N LEU A 79 2.84 5.92 4.98
CA LEU A 79 3.37 7.26 4.71
C LEU A 79 4.50 7.21 3.67
N LEU A 80 5.38 6.21 3.78
CA LEU A 80 6.45 6.02 2.81
C LEU A 80 5.88 5.64 1.42
N ALA A 81 4.84 4.82 1.38
CA ALA A 81 4.14 4.47 0.15
C ALA A 81 3.56 5.69 -0.57
N ILE A 82 2.91 6.62 0.14
CA ILE A 82 2.36 7.83 -0.50
C ILE A 82 3.46 8.76 -1.02
N LEU A 83 4.60 8.87 -0.32
CA LEU A 83 5.76 9.63 -0.81
C LEU A 83 6.31 9.02 -2.11
N CYS A 84 6.43 7.70 -2.17
CA CYS A 84 6.83 6.99 -3.39
C CYS A 84 5.85 7.23 -4.54
N ILE A 85 4.54 7.15 -4.29
CA ILE A 85 3.50 7.40 -5.30
C ILE A 85 3.59 8.84 -5.83
N LEU A 86 3.77 9.83 -4.94
CA LEU A 86 3.92 11.24 -5.34
C LEU A 86 5.19 11.49 -6.16
N ALA A 87 6.25 10.69 -5.96
CA ALA A 87 7.47 10.75 -6.74
C ALA A 87 7.33 10.10 -8.14
N VAL A 88 6.32 9.25 -8.36
CA VAL A 88 6.09 8.62 -9.67
C VAL A 88 5.66 9.69 -10.67
N ARG A 89 6.51 9.94 -11.66
CA ARG A 89 6.12 10.69 -12.86
C ARG A 89 5.61 9.72 -13.90
N ILE A 90 4.31 9.77 -14.16
CA ILE A 90 3.70 9.02 -15.26
C ILE A 90 4.11 9.73 -16.56
N PRO A 91 4.91 9.10 -17.45
CA PRO A 91 5.14 9.66 -18.77
C PRO A 91 3.78 9.70 -19.46
N ALA A 92 3.36 10.87 -19.97
CA ALA A 92 2.14 10.99 -20.74
C ALA A 92 2.22 10.00 -21.91
N ALA A 93 1.56 8.85 -21.78
CA ALA A 93 1.43 7.90 -22.85
C ALA A 93 0.73 8.67 -23.97
N LYS A 94 1.43 8.86 -25.11
CA LYS A 94 0.84 9.46 -26.30
C LYS A 94 -0.47 8.74 -26.57
N LEU A 95 -1.59 9.43 -26.35
CA LEU A 95 -2.87 9.06 -26.92
C LEU A 95 -2.69 9.11 -28.44
N GLY A 96 -2.43 7.94 -29.02
CA GLY A 96 -2.54 7.66 -30.45
C GLY A 96 -3.72 6.74 -30.65
#